data_AF-A0A2D6KH02-F1
#
_entry.id   AF-A0A2D6KH02-F1
#
_cell.length_a   1.000
_cell.length_b   1.000
_cell.length_c   1.000
_cell.angle_alpha   90.00
_cell.angle_beta   90.00
_cell.angle_gamma   90.00
#
_symmetry.space_group_name_H-M   'P 1'
#
loop_
_entity.id
_entity.type
_entity.pdbx_description
1 polymer ?
#
loop_
_entity_poly.entity_id
_entity_poly.type
_entity_poly.pdbx_seq_one_letter_code
_entity_poly.pdbx_strand_id
1 'polypeptide(L)'
;MDTGDILHVLDEADLNTKMRGYDPFEVDELLDRAAQEIKSLRSDLKSASDRADLAEERLEAELVPASEARTEAESTLAAAETDSRRIRAEAETEAERIRHAAEAELRKAVDDGRRKLIAETEDLVRARDAVRDDIDMDEQHIRAHRDRILSAVADLTRLAESIRMRSREQADGSGHASSADGLESTGAGEPGHGV
;
A
#
# COMPACT_ATOMS: atom_id res chain seq x y z
N MET A 1 -33.15 62.33 -53.53
CA MET A 1 -33.67 63.70 -53.74
C MET A 1 -32.82 64.58 -52.87
N ASP A 2 -32.26 65.62 -53.46
CA ASP A 2 -31.23 66.46 -52.87
C ASP A 2 -31.90 67.35 -51.81
N THR A 3 -31.97 66.85 -50.57
CA THR A 3 -32.33 67.63 -49.38
C THR A 3 -31.13 68.50 -49.04
N GLY A 4 -30.84 69.43 -49.95
CA GLY A 4 -29.76 70.40 -49.81
C GLY A 4 -30.10 71.30 -48.64
N ASP A 5 -29.46 70.98 -47.52
CA ASP A 5 -29.29 71.75 -46.30
C ASP A 5 -30.02 73.11 -46.31
N ILE A 6 -31.21 73.17 -45.71
CA ILE A 6 -31.94 74.45 -45.58
C ILE A 6 -31.05 75.49 -44.90
N LEU A 7 -30.08 75.10 -44.07
CA LEU A 7 -29.11 76.02 -43.48
C LEU A 7 -28.26 76.69 -44.55
N HIS A 8 -27.83 75.96 -45.58
CA HIS A 8 -27.09 76.52 -46.69
C HIS A 8 -27.96 77.46 -47.54
N VAL A 9 -29.23 77.11 -47.73
CA VAL A 9 -30.21 77.96 -48.42
C VAL A 9 -30.54 79.21 -47.60
N LEU A 10 -30.61 79.12 -46.27
CA LEU A 10 -30.84 80.24 -45.36
C LEU A 10 -29.61 81.16 -45.25
N ASP A 11 -28.41 80.60 -45.30
CA ASP A 11 -27.14 81.35 -45.29
C ASP A 11 -26.88 82.08 -46.62
N GLU A 12 -27.37 81.56 -47.76
CA GLU A 12 -27.14 82.11 -49.10
C GLU A 12 -28.36 82.83 -49.72
N ALA A 13 -29.48 82.94 -49.01
CA ALA A 13 -30.71 83.52 -49.55
C ALA A 13 -30.61 85.05 -49.76
N ASP A 14 -30.47 85.48 -51.03
CA ASP A 14 -30.68 86.87 -51.45
C ASP A 14 -32.15 87.10 -51.87
N LEU A 15 -32.94 87.66 -50.95
CA LEU A 15 -34.36 87.96 -51.16
C LEU A 15 -34.56 89.29 -51.91
N ASN A 16 -35.39 89.29 -52.95
CA ASN A 16 -35.69 90.48 -53.73
C ASN A 16 -36.54 91.49 -52.94
N THR A 17 -36.31 92.80 -53.15
CA THR A 17 -37.05 93.88 -52.44
C THR A 17 -38.16 94.45 -53.32
N LYS A 18 -39.42 94.41 -52.85
CA LYS A 18 -40.59 94.98 -53.53
C LYS A 18 -41.37 95.87 -52.56
N MET A 19 -41.61 97.13 -52.96
CA MET A 19 -42.44 98.09 -52.21
C MET A 19 -42.09 98.17 -50.69
N ARG A 20 -40.90 98.69 -50.38
CA ARG A 20 -40.43 99.02 -49.01
C ARG A 20 -40.15 97.81 -48.08
N GLY A 21 -40.15 96.57 -48.59
CA GLY A 21 -39.75 95.34 -47.86
C GLY A 21 -39.33 94.18 -48.79
N TYR A 22 -38.98 93.03 -48.22
CA TYR A 22 -38.69 91.78 -48.96
C TYR A 22 -39.94 91.23 -49.67
N ASP A 23 -39.77 90.55 -50.81
CA ASP A 23 -40.86 89.92 -51.56
C ASP A 23 -41.56 88.88 -50.66
N PRO A 24 -42.83 89.08 -50.29
CA PRO A 24 -43.52 88.19 -49.37
C PRO A 24 -43.59 86.74 -49.87
N PHE A 25 -43.63 86.52 -51.18
CA PHE A 25 -43.73 85.18 -51.76
C PHE A 25 -42.43 84.37 -51.60
N GLU A 26 -41.26 85.01 -51.78
CA GLU A 26 -39.96 84.35 -51.61
C GLU A 26 -39.68 83.99 -50.15
N VAL A 27 -40.10 84.88 -49.23
CA VAL A 27 -40.01 84.62 -47.79
C VAL A 27 -40.92 83.47 -47.36
N ASP A 28 -42.16 83.43 -47.86
CA ASP A 28 -43.12 82.37 -47.53
C ASP A 28 -42.63 81.01 -48.03
N GLU A 29 -42.09 80.94 -49.25
CA GLU A 29 -41.54 79.70 -49.82
C GLU A 29 -40.33 79.18 -49.03
N LEU A 30 -39.46 80.09 -48.56
CA LEU A 30 -38.32 79.74 -47.71
C LEU A 30 -38.76 79.24 -46.33
N LEU A 31 -39.76 79.90 -45.71
CA LEU A 31 -40.32 79.51 -44.42
C LEU A 31 -41.05 78.16 -44.52
N ASP A 32 -41.79 77.91 -45.59
CA ASP A 32 -42.45 76.63 -45.85
C ASP A 32 -41.43 75.48 -45.99
N ARG A 33 -40.33 75.73 -46.72
CA ARG A 33 -39.24 74.77 -46.86
C ARG A 33 -38.55 74.49 -45.52
N ALA A 34 -38.26 75.54 -44.74
CA ALA A 34 -37.69 75.40 -43.39
C ALA A 34 -38.63 74.67 -42.43
N ALA A 35 -39.92 74.95 -42.47
CA ALA A 35 -40.93 74.27 -41.66
C ALA A 35 -41.01 72.77 -42.01
N GLN A 36 -40.93 72.44 -43.30
CA GLN A 36 -40.93 71.06 -43.79
C GLN A 36 -39.66 70.32 -43.36
N GLU A 37 -38.49 70.97 -43.40
CA GLU A 37 -37.22 70.38 -42.99
C GLU A 37 -37.15 70.15 -41.47
N ILE A 38 -37.59 71.13 -40.66
CA ILE A 38 -37.72 70.98 -39.20
C ILE A 38 -38.65 69.81 -38.87
N LYS A 39 -39.74 69.64 -39.63
CA LYS A 39 -40.66 68.52 -39.46
C LYS A 39 -40.01 67.18 -39.81
N SER A 40 -39.21 67.13 -40.88
CA SER A 40 -38.42 65.93 -41.24
C SER A 40 -37.41 65.61 -40.14
N LEU A 41 -36.58 66.57 -39.73
CA LEU A 41 -35.56 66.39 -38.70
C LEU A 41 -36.16 65.94 -37.36
N ARG A 42 -37.32 66.48 -36.97
CA ARG A 42 -38.04 66.03 -35.77
C ARG A 42 -38.55 64.59 -35.91
N SER A 43 -39.02 64.21 -37.10
CA SER A 43 -39.45 62.84 -37.40
C SER A 43 -38.26 61.87 -37.38
N ASP A 44 -37.13 62.28 -37.92
CA ASP A 44 -35.90 61.49 -37.98
C ASP A 44 -35.29 61.32 -36.59
N LEU A 45 -35.24 62.41 -35.79
CA LEU A 45 -34.82 62.37 -34.40
C LEU A 45 -35.71 61.44 -33.58
N LYS A 46 -37.04 61.52 -33.74
CA LYS A 46 -37.96 60.61 -33.07
C LYS A 46 -37.71 59.15 -33.47
N SER A 47 -37.57 58.89 -34.77
CA SER A 47 -37.29 57.54 -35.28
C SER A 47 -35.92 57.02 -34.84
N ALA A 48 -34.95 57.90 -34.62
CA ALA A 48 -33.65 57.53 -34.07
C ALA A 48 -33.74 57.23 -32.56
N SER A 49 -34.48 58.04 -31.79
CA SER A 49 -34.75 57.81 -30.37
C SER A 49 -35.47 56.48 -30.16
N ASP A 50 -36.58 56.24 -30.88
CA ASP A 50 -37.36 55.02 -30.76
C ASP A 50 -36.52 53.76 -31.10
N ARG A 51 -35.56 53.88 -32.02
CA ARG A 51 -34.61 52.80 -32.33
C ARG A 51 -33.55 52.60 -31.25
N ALA A 52 -33.09 53.68 -30.62
CA ALA A 52 -32.14 53.60 -29.51
C ALA A 52 -32.81 52.95 -28.30
N ASP A 53 -34.02 53.38 -27.95
CA ASP A 53 -34.81 52.82 -26.84
C ASP A 53 -35.05 51.32 -27.06
N LEU A 54 -35.45 50.91 -28.28
CA LEU A 54 -35.63 49.49 -28.61
C LEU A 54 -34.32 48.69 -28.55
N ALA A 55 -33.18 49.30 -28.89
CA ALA A 55 -31.89 48.64 -28.80
C ALA A 55 -31.44 48.47 -27.35
N GLU A 56 -31.67 49.48 -26.50
CA GLU A 56 -31.42 49.42 -25.06
C GLU A 56 -32.29 48.35 -24.38
N GLU A 57 -33.58 48.30 -24.69
CA GLU A 57 -34.48 47.26 -24.18
C GLU A 57 -34.03 45.85 -24.55
N ARG A 58 -33.54 45.66 -25.79
CA ARG A 58 -33.00 44.36 -26.24
C ARG A 58 -31.72 43.99 -25.51
N LEU A 59 -30.82 44.94 -25.31
CA LEU A 59 -29.59 44.71 -24.55
C LEU A 59 -29.87 44.36 -23.10
N GLU A 60 -30.79 45.07 -22.44
CA GLU A 60 -31.20 44.78 -21.07
C GLU A 60 -31.81 43.37 -20.96
N ALA A 61 -32.69 43.00 -21.92
CA ALA A 61 -33.32 41.68 -21.98
C ALA A 61 -32.32 40.52 -22.15
N GLU A 62 -31.15 40.77 -22.74
CA GLU A 62 -30.09 39.77 -22.90
C GLU A 62 -29.09 39.77 -21.73
N LEU A 63 -28.69 40.96 -21.25
CA LEU A 63 -27.65 41.12 -20.23
C LEU A 63 -28.10 40.67 -18.84
N VAL A 64 -29.36 40.96 -18.46
CA VAL A 64 -29.86 40.60 -17.13
C VAL A 64 -29.86 39.08 -16.94
N PRO A 65 -30.48 38.26 -17.82
CA PRO A 65 -30.44 36.81 -17.67
C PRO A 65 -29.03 36.24 -17.75
N ALA A 66 -28.15 36.81 -18.59
CA ALA A 66 -26.76 36.38 -18.68
C ALA A 66 -25.98 36.63 -17.38
N SER A 67 -26.22 37.78 -16.73
CA SER A 67 -25.61 38.12 -15.44
C SER A 67 -26.14 37.23 -14.31
N GLU A 68 -27.44 36.96 -14.29
CA GLU A 68 -28.06 36.05 -13.32
C GLU A 68 -27.52 34.62 -13.49
N ALA A 69 -27.50 34.09 -14.71
CA ALA A 69 -26.96 32.77 -15.01
C ALA A 69 -25.48 32.66 -14.64
N ARG A 70 -24.69 33.71 -14.88
CA ARG A 70 -23.28 33.76 -14.46
C ARG A 70 -23.16 33.72 -12.93
N THR A 71 -23.95 34.52 -12.22
CA THR A 71 -23.93 34.55 -10.75
C THR A 71 -24.32 33.20 -10.16
N GLU A 72 -25.35 32.56 -10.71
CA GLU A 72 -25.78 31.22 -10.31
C GLU A 72 -24.68 30.18 -10.57
N ALA A 73 -24.04 30.20 -11.74
CA ALA A 73 -22.95 29.31 -12.08
C ALA A 73 -21.73 29.51 -11.16
N GLU A 74 -21.35 30.76 -10.88
CA GLU A 74 -20.26 31.09 -9.94
C GLU A 74 -20.58 30.59 -8.52
N SER A 75 -21.83 30.76 -8.06
CA SER A 75 -22.26 30.26 -6.74
C SER A 75 -22.21 28.74 -6.64
N THR A 76 -22.62 28.04 -7.71
CA THR A 76 -22.60 26.58 -7.79
C THR A 76 -21.17 26.06 -7.82
N LEU A 77 -20.29 26.72 -8.57
CA LEU A 77 -18.87 26.38 -8.62
C LEU A 77 -18.21 26.58 -7.26
N ALA A 78 -18.48 27.70 -6.57
CA ALA A 78 -17.94 27.96 -5.24
C ALA A 78 -18.41 26.92 -4.20
N ALA A 79 -19.68 26.49 -4.26
CA ALA A 79 -20.20 25.41 -3.43
C ALA A 79 -19.50 24.08 -3.73
N ALA A 80 -19.40 23.71 -5.02
CA ALA A 80 -18.73 22.48 -5.44
C ALA A 80 -17.25 22.45 -5.06
N GLU A 81 -16.54 23.57 -5.15
CA GLU A 81 -15.15 23.69 -4.69
C GLU A 81 -15.03 23.49 -3.19
N THR A 82 -15.94 24.10 -2.41
CA THR A 82 -15.96 23.96 -0.95
C THR A 82 -16.19 22.51 -0.54
N ASP A 83 -17.17 21.85 -1.16
CA ASP A 83 -17.44 20.43 -0.92
C ASP A 83 -16.27 19.53 -1.34
N SER A 84 -15.66 19.81 -2.50
CA SER A 84 -14.50 19.04 -2.97
C SER A 84 -13.32 19.15 -2.00
N ARG A 85 -13.05 20.35 -1.47
CA ARG A 85 -12.01 20.57 -0.46
C ARG A 85 -12.33 19.84 0.83
N ARG A 86 -13.59 19.88 1.28
CA ARG A 86 -14.04 19.16 2.48
C ARG A 86 -13.88 17.65 2.33
N ILE A 87 -14.37 17.06 1.24
CA ILE A 87 -14.26 15.63 0.94
C ILE A 87 -12.78 15.20 0.90
N ARG A 88 -11.93 16.01 0.27
CA ARG A 88 -10.49 15.72 0.21
C ARG A 88 -9.84 15.74 1.59
N ALA A 89 -10.15 16.74 2.42
CA ALA A 89 -9.61 16.82 3.78
C ALA A 89 -10.09 15.66 4.66
N GLU A 90 -11.36 15.26 4.54
CA GLU A 90 -11.92 14.09 5.22
C GLU A 90 -11.21 12.80 4.77
N ALA A 91 -11.02 12.61 3.46
CA ALA A 91 -10.33 11.45 2.91
C ALA A 91 -8.85 11.39 3.31
N GLU A 92 -8.15 12.53 3.34
CA GLU A 92 -6.75 12.62 3.79
C GLU A 92 -6.62 12.26 5.28
N THR A 93 -7.54 12.75 6.11
CA THR A 93 -7.59 12.43 7.56
C THR A 93 -7.86 10.94 7.78
N GLU A 94 -8.81 10.37 7.04
CA GLU A 94 -9.15 8.95 7.15
C GLU A 94 -8.03 8.04 6.65
N ALA A 95 -7.36 8.42 5.56
CA ALA A 95 -6.19 7.71 5.05
C ALA A 95 -5.05 7.69 6.09
N GLU A 96 -4.79 8.81 6.76
CA GLU A 96 -3.79 8.87 7.84
C GLU A 96 -4.21 7.98 9.03
N ARG A 97 -5.48 8.00 9.41
CA ARG A 97 -6.01 7.14 10.46
C ARG A 97 -5.81 5.65 10.14
N ILE A 98 -6.12 5.24 8.91
CA ILE A 98 -5.94 3.86 8.43
C ILE A 98 -4.45 3.50 8.43
N ARG A 99 -3.58 4.38 7.93
CA ARG A 99 -2.12 4.15 7.94
C ARG A 99 -1.60 3.93 9.35
N HIS A 100 -1.92 4.81 10.29
CA HIS A 100 -1.48 4.68 11.67
C HIS A 100 -2.01 3.41 12.33
N ALA A 101 -3.27 3.04 12.10
CA ALA A 101 -3.84 1.79 12.60
C ALA A 101 -3.10 0.56 12.04
N ALA A 102 -2.90 0.53 10.72
CA ALA A 102 -2.19 -0.56 10.05
C ALA A 102 -0.73 -0.69 10.52
N GLU A 103 -0.03 0.43 10.71
CA GLU A 103 1.33 0.42 11.27
C GLU A 103 1.37 -0.11 12.69
N ALA A 104 0.41 0.27 13.54
CA ALA A 104 0.33 -0.21 14.92
C ALA A 104 0.08 -1.73 14.96
N GLU A 105 -0.83 -2.22 14.12
CA GLU A 105 -1.10 -3.65 13.98
C GLU A 105 0.11 -4.41 13.44
N LEU A 106 0.81 -3.88 12.44
CA LEU A 106 2.02 -4.50 11.90
C LEU A 106 3.12 -4.59 12.95
N ARG A 107 3.38 -3.51 13.70
CA ARG A 107 4.37 -3.52 14.79
C ARG A 107 4.02 -4.57 15.83
N LYS A 108 2.74 -4.64 16.25
CA LYS A 108 2.27 -5.66 17.20
C LYS A 108 2.47 -7.08 16.65
N ALA A 109 2.09 -7.34 15.41
CA ALA A 109 2.24 -8.65 14.78
C ALA A 109 3.71 -9.08 14.67
N VAL A 110 4.61 -8.14 14.34
CA VAL A 110 6.06 -8.38 14.32
C VAL A 110 6.60 -8.69 15.71
N ASP A 111 6.21 -7.92 16.72
CA ASP A 111 6.65 -8.14 18.10
C ASP A 111 6.15 -9.48 18.66
N ASP A 112 4.88 -9.82 18.40
CA ASP A 112 4.30 -11.11 18.80
C ASP A 112 4.97 -12.28 18.07
N GLY A 113 5.22 -12.14 16.77
CA GLY A 113 5.97 -13.12 15.98
C GLY A 113 7.40 -13.32 16.50
N ARG A 114 8.10 -12.23 16.84
CA ARG A 114 9.45 -12.28 17.42
C ARG A 114 9.45 -12.99 18.77
N ARG A 115 8.51 -12.67 19.67
CA ARG A 115 8.38 -13.34 20.98
C ARG A 115 8.16 -14.84 20.80
N LYS A 116 7.30 -15.23 19.86
CA LYS A 116 7.04 -16.63 19.55
C LYS A 116 8.30 -17.36 19.09
N LEU A 117 9.04 -16.79 18.13
CA LEU A 117 10.28 -17.39 17.63
C LEU A 117 11.34 -17.53 18.73
N ILE A 118 11.45 -16.56 19.63
CA ILE A 118 12.36 -16.65 20.79
C ILE A 118 11.95 -17.81 21.70
N ALA A 119 10.67 -17.92 22.05
CA ALA A 119 10.17 -19.01 22.89
C ALA A 119 10.40 -20.40 22.23
N GLU A 120 10.09 -20.54 20.94
CA GLU A 120 10.36 -21.78 20.19
C GLU A 120 11.86 -22.11 20.16
N THR A 121 12.74 -21.10 20.02
CA THR A 121 14.19 -21.29 20.06
C THR A 121 14.66 -21.75 21.44
N GLU A 122 14.13 -21.17 22.51
CA GLU A 122 14.43 -21.60 23.88
C GLU A 122 14.00 -23.04 24.14
N ASP A 123 12.82 -23.43 23.66
CA ASP A 123 12.31 -24.80 23.79
C ASP A 123 13.18 -25.80 23.02
N LEU A 124 13.60 -25.46 21.79
CA LEU A 124 14.53 -26.28 21.01
C LEU A 124 15.91 -26.40 21.68
N VAL A 125 16.41 -25.32 22.29
CA VAL A 125 17.66 -25.35 23.06
C VAL A 125 17.55 -26.27 24.27
N ARG A 126 16.46 -26.17 25.04
CA ARG A 126 16.20 -27.08 26.18
C ARG A 126 16.13 -28.53 25.74
N ALA A 127 15.41 -28.83 24.66
CA ALA A 127 15.29 -30.18 24.12
C ALA A 127 16.64 -30.73 23.65
N ARG A 128 17.44 -29.91 22.95
CA ARG A 128 18.80 -30.27 22.52
C ARG A 128 19.70 -30.58 23.72
N ASP A 129 19.65 -29.76 24.75
CA ASP A 129 20.52 -29.93 25.92
C ASP A 129 20.12 -31.19 26.70
N ALA A 130 18.83 -31.49 26.85
CA ALA A 130 18.37 -32.76 27.42
C ALA A 130 18.87 -33.99 26.64
N VAL A 131 18.81 -33.95 25.30
CA VAL A 131 19.33 -35.05 24.46
C VAL A 131 20.84 -35.20 24.60
N ARG A 132 21.59 -34.11 24.78
CA ARG A 132 23.03 -34.17 25.03
C ARG A 132 23.35 -34.79 26.37
N ASP A 133 22.61 -34.41 27.42
CA ASP A 133 22.76 -35.00 28.75
C ASP A 133 22.47 -36.51 28.71
N ASP A 134 21.44 -36.94 27.99
CA ASP A 134 21.12 -38.36 27.79
C ASP A 134 22.27 -39.11 27.08
N ILE A 135 22.84 -38.53 26.00
CA ILE A 135 24.00 -39.10 25.30
C ILE A 135 25.20 -39.22 26.24
N ASP A 136 25.50 -38.18 27.01
CA ASP A 136 26.62 -38.19 27.96
C ASP A 136 26.45 -39.28 29.03
N MET A 137 25.22 -39.49 29.52
CA MET A 137 24.89 -40.57 30.45
C MET A 137 25.08 -41.95 29.81
N ASP A 138 24.59 -42.15 28.59
CA ASP A 138 24.73 -43.42 27.87
C ASP A 138 26.19 -43.73 27.56
N GLU A 139 27.00 -42.74 27.18
CA GLU A 139 28.43 -42.91 26.99
C GLU A 139 29.13 -43.36 28.28
N GLN A 140 28.77 -42.78 29.42
CA GLN A 140 29.31 -43.18 30.73
C GLN A 140 28.89 -44.62 31.08
N HIS A 141 27.63 -44.98 30.84
CA HIS A 141 27.16 -46.35 31.04
C HIS A 141 27.92 -47.35 30.16
N ILE A 142 28.07 -47.07 28.88
CA ILE A 142 28.81 -47.92 27.93
C ILE A 142 30.26 -48.09 28.38
N ARG A 143 30.95 -47.00 28.78
CA ARG A 143 32.32 -47.06 29.32
C ARG A 143 32.38 -47.96 30.56
N ALA A 144 31.48 -47.78 31.52
CA ALA A 144 31.44 -48.60 32.73
C ALA A 144 31.12 -50.09 32.45
N HIS A 145 30.26 -50.37 31.46
CA HIS A 145 29.99 -51.75 31.02
C HIS A 145 31.21 -52.37 30.35
N ARG A 146 31.89 -51.61 29.47
CA ARG A 146 33.13 -52.04 28.82
C ARG A 146 34.21 -52.38 29.85
N ASP A 147 34.43 -51.51 30.83
CA ASP A 147 35.45 -51.74 31.86
C ASP A 147 35.14 -52.98 32.72
N ARG A 148 33.87 -53.19 33.07
CA ARG A 148 33.42 -54.41 33.76
C ARG A 148 33.67 -55.67 32.94
N ILE A 149 33.35 -55.65 31.63
CA ILE A 149 33.60 -56.77 30.73
C ILE A 149 35.10 -57.05 30.62
N LEU A 150 35.92 -56.01 30.42
CA LEU A 150 37.37 -56.16 30.32
C LEU A 150 37.98 -56.72 31.62
N SER A 151 37.51 -56.28 32.79
CA SER A 151 37.92 -56.85 34.08
C SER A 151 37.53 -58.32 34.20
N ALA A 152 36.26 -58.66 33.89
CA ALA A 152 35.80 -60.04 33.95
C ALA A 152 36.57 -60.96 32.98
N VAL A 153 36.87 -60.49 31.78
CA VAL A 153 37.71 -61.21 30.81
C VAL A 153 39.13 -61.40 31.35
N ALA A 154 39.73 -60.37 31.96
CA ALA A 154 41.05 -60.47 32.57
C ALA A 154 41.08 -61.47 33.73
N ASP A 155 40.05 -61.47 34.58
CA ASP A 155 39.93 -62.40 35.70
C ASP A 155 39.71 -63.84 35.21
N LEU A 156 38.87 -64.06 34.19
CA LEU A 156 38.70 -65.36 33.55
C LEU A 156 40.00 -65.84 32.89
N THR A 157 40.77 -64.94 32.27
CA THR A 157 42.08 -65.26 31.69
C THR A 157 43.07 -65.69 32.77
N ARG A 158 43.17 -64.94 33.87
CA ARG A 158 43.99 -65.31 35.04
C ARG A 158 43.57 -66.65 35.64
N LEU A 159 42.26 -66.90 35.74
CA LEU A 159 41.73 -68.18 36.21
C LEU A 159 42.16 -69.33 35.27
N ALA A 160 42.01 -69.16 33.96
CA ALA A 160 42.43 -70.14 32.97
C ALA A 160 43.94 -70.42 33.03
N GLU A 161 44.77 -69.39 33.17
CA GLU A 161 46.22 -69.52 33.38
C GLU A 161 46.54 -70.27 34.67
N SER A 162 45.85 -69.96 35.79
CA SER A 162 46.05 -70.65 37.07
C SER A 162 45.69 -72.13 37.01
N ILE A 163 44.60 -72.49 36.31
CA ILE A 163 44.20 -73.88 36.08
C ILE A 163 45.26 -74.59 35.24
N ARG A 164 45.78 -73.94 34.20
CA ARG A 164 46.86 -74.47 33.35
C ARG A 164 48.16 -74.68 34.13
N MET A 165 48.49 -73.80 35.07
CA MET A 165 49.66 -73.99 35.94
C MET A 165 49.44 -75.15 36.92
N ARG A 166 48.26 -75.24 37.54
CA ARG A 166 47.91 -76.35 38.44
C ARG A 166 47.94 -77.71 37.74
N SER A 167 47.43 -77.80 36.50
CA SER A 167 47.47 -79.06 35.74
C SER A 167 48.90 -79.46 35.38
N ARG A 168 49.78 -78.49 35.14
CA ARG A 168 51.22 -78.72 34.91
C ARG A 168 51.94 -79.20 36.18
N GLU A 169 51.65 -78.61 37.33
CA GLU A 169 52.18 -79.05 38.62
C GLU A 169 51.70 -80.45 39.01
N GLN A 170 50.45 -80.82 38.68
CA GLN A 170 49.93 -82.19 38.85
C GLN A 170 50.60 -83.20 37.90
N ALA A 171 50.94 -82.78 36.68
CA ALA A 171 51.70 -83.61 35.74
C ALA A 171 53.13 -83.86 36.25
N ASP A 172 53.82 -82.83 36.74
CA ASP A 172 55.18 -82.95 37.30
C ASP A 172 55.21 -83.71 38.65
N GLY A 173 54.15 -83.63 39.46
CA GLY A 173 54.00 -84.41 40.70
C GLY A 173 53.66 -85.89 40.50
N SER A 174 53.05 -86.26 39.37
CA SER A 174 52.77 -87.66 39.02
C SER A 174 53.99 -88.42 38.44
N GLY A 175 55.08 -87.70 38.12
CA GLY A 175 56.33 -88.27 37.62
C GLY A 175 57.28 -88.85 38.68
N HIS A 176 56.88 -88.94 39.95
CA HIS A 176 57.76 -89.42 41.05
C HIS A 176 57.20 -90.57 41.90
N ALA A 177 56.08 -91.20 41.51
CA ALA A 177 55.59 -92.41 42.17
C ALA A 177 55.22 -93.49 41.14
N SER A 178 56.24 -94.03 40.46
CA SER A 178 56.16 -95.36 39.85
C SER A 178 57.50 -96.07 40.01
N SER A 179 57.60 -96.95 41.01
CA SER A 179 58.51 -98.09 41.02
C SER A 179 58.03 -99.15 42.03
N ALA A 180 57.87 -100.37 41.51
CA ALA A 180 57.62 -101.67 42.17
C ALA A 180 56.22 -101.86 42.79
N ASP A 181 55.48 -102.96 42.61
CA ASP A 181 55.63 -104.24 41.91
C ASP A 181 54.20 -104.84 41.96
N GLY A 182 53.57 -105.31 40.87
CA GLY A 182 53.52 -106.73 40.53
C GLY A 182 52.43 -107.52 41.29
N LEU A 183 51.28 -107.79 40.65
CA LEU A 183 50.73 -109.14 40.35
C LEU A 183 49.20 -109.19 40.14
N GLU A 184 48.85 -109.73 38.96
CA GLU A 184 47.70 -110.58 38.57
C GLU A 184 46.34 -110.50 39.29
N SER A 185 45.25 -110.33 38.51
CA SER A 185 44.36 -111.45 38.14
C SER A 185 43.20 -110.99 37.23
N THR A 186 43.28 -111.37 35.95
CA THR A 186 42.23 -111.94 35.07
C THR A 186 40.76 -111.47 35.09
N GLY A 187 40.24 -111.19 33.88
CA GLY A 187 38.92 -111.65 33.43
C GLY A 187 37.89 -110.52 33.24
N ALA A 188 37.78 -109.93 32.04
CA ALA A 188 36.99 -110.41 30.88
C ALA A 188 35.58 -109.76 30.81
N GLY A 189 35.25 -109.16 29.66
CA GLY A 189 33.86 -108.86 29.28
C GLY A 189 33.57 -107.48 28.70
N GLU A 190 34.15 -107.16 27.55
CA GLU A 190 33.58 -106.27 26.52
C GLU A 190 32.16 -106.73 26.05
N PRO A 191 31.47 -106.02 25.14
CA PRO A 191 31.32 -104.57 24.92
C PRO A 191 29.85 -104.20 24.58
N GLY A 192 29.55 -102.91 24.37
CA GLY A 192 28.23 -102.50 23.87
C GLY A 192 28.17 -101.09 23.32
N HIS A 193 28.52 -100.96 22.04
CA HIS A 193 28.26 -99.84 21.13
C HIS A 193 26.88 -99.18 21.29
N GLY A 194 26.81 -97.88 21.03
CA GLY A 194 25.64 -97.30 20.35
C GLY A 194 25.35 -95.82 20.59
N VAL A 195 25.80 -95.01 19.62
CA VAL A 195 25.30 -93.68 19.20
C VAL A 195 25.67 -92.47 20.05
#